data_AF-A0A6B8REE7-F1
#
_entry.id   AF-A0A6B8REE7-F1
#
_cell.length_a   1.000
_cell.length_b   1.000
_cell.length_c   1.000
_cell.angle_alpha   90.00
_cell.angle_beta   90.00
_cell.angle_gamma   90.00
#
_symmetry.space_group_name_H-M   'P 1'
#
loop_
_entity.id
_entity.type
_entity.pdbx_description
1 polymer ?
#
loop_
_entity_poly.entity_id
_entity_poly.type
_entity_poly.pdbx_seq_one_letter_code
_entity_poly.pdbx_strand_id
1 'polypeptide(L)'
;MIELSKDEYNRVLPLLKNLAFEPVFAYSVIDNNQAGKVFVDHSVNPASILIIHSYGQYLLAGNGENKRFMDDVVEFLMNDQNHSNYYDLFATTTELLFQISGRLAGRSVLLNRSFFTFDLSKFHDLKTINTFPINLY
;
A
#
# COMPACT_ATOMS: atom_id res chain seq x y z
N MET A 1 -17.14 -3.66 -0.64
CA MET A 1 -16.10 -2.63 -0.58
C MET A 1 -16.58 -1.42 -1.35
N ILE A 2 -16.22 -0.20 -0.93
CA ILE A 2 -16.66 1.05 -1.58
C ILE A 2 -15.47 1.60 -2.35
N GLU A 3 -15.59 1.73 -3.68
CA GLU A 3 -14.58 2.41 -4.50
C GLU A 3 -14.71 3.92 -4.29
N LEU A 4 -13.62 4.57 -3.90
CA LEU A 4 -13.56 6.03 -3.79
C LEU A 4 -13.40 6.66 -5.18
N SER A 5 -13.92 7.86 -5.36
CA SER A 5 -13.51 8.68 -6.49
C SER A 5 -12.11 9.26 -6.27
N LYS A 6 -11.44 9.65 -7.36
CA LYS A 6 -10.05 10.14 -7.32
C LYS A 6 -9.85 11.37 -6.43
N ASP A 7 -10.85 12.24 -6.34
CA ASP A 7 -10.87 13.43 -5.49
C ASP A 7 -10.98 13.08 -3.99
N GLU A 8 -11.39 11.84 -3.66
CA GLU A 8 -11.54 11.35 -2.30
C GLU A 8 -10.33 10.54 -1.80
N TYR A 9 -9.35 10.23 -2.65
CA TYR A 9 -8.24 9.34 -2.27
C TYR A 9 -7.46 9.83 -1.05
N ASN A 10 -7.32 11.15 -0.86
CA ASN A 10 -6.62 11.71 0.29
C ASN A 10 -7.23 11.33 1.66
N ARG A 11 -8.48 10.86 1.69
CA ARG A 11 -9.17 10.41 2.91
C ARG A 11 -8.49 9.22 3.57
N VAL A 12 -7.73 8.42 2.82
CA VAL A 12 -7.09 7.20 3.34
C VAL A 12 -5.67 7.45 3.89
N LEU A 13 -5.11 8.64 3.68
CA LEU A 13 -3.78 9.01 4.18
C LEU A 13 -3.56 8.75 5.68
N PRO A 14 -4.55 8.97 6.58
CA PRO A 14 -4.37 8.64 7.99
C PRO A 14 -4.02 7.17 8.26
N LEU A 15 -4.49 6.23 7.43
CA LEU A 15 -4.23 4.80 7.56
C LEU A 15 -2.86 4.37 7.03
N LEU A 16 -2.15 5.27 6.33
CA LEU A 16 -0.79 5.06 5.83
C LEU A 16 0.29 5.67 6.74
N LYS A 17 -0.10 6.30 7.85
CA LYS A 17 0.86 6.87 8.80
C LYS A 17 1.48 5.78 9.66
N ASN A 18 2.77 5.93 9.97
CA ASN A 18 3.52 5.07 10.88
C ASN A 18 3.54 3.58 10.49
N LEU A 19 3.49 3.29 9.19
CA LEU A 19 3.68 1.93 8.68
C LEU A 19 5.13 1.48 8.89
N ALA A 20 5.34 0.18 9.03
CA ALA A 20 6.68 -0.41 9.17
C ALA A 20 7.56 -0.24 7.90
N PHE A 21 6.95 0.15 6.78
CA PHE A 21 7.61 0.44 5.52
C PHE A 21 6.82 1.51 4.76
N GLU A 22 7.46 2.18 3.80
CA GLU A 22 6.82 3.20 2.97
C GLU A 22 6.25 2.59 1.68
N PRO A 23 4.92 2.50 1.51
CA PRO A 23 4.30 1.97 0.29
C PRO A 23 4.25 3.03 -0.82
N VAL A 24 5.40 3.37 -1.40
CA VAL A 24 5.53 4.45 -2.42
C VAL A 24 4.55 4.30 -3.59
N PHE A 25 4.25 3.06 -3.99
CA PHE A 25 3.26 2.79 -5.03
C PHE A 25 1.84 3.23 -4.62
N ALA A 26 1.46 3.05 -3.35
CA ALA A 26 0.15 3.44 -2.84
C ALA A 26 0.01 4.96 -2.78
N TYR A 27 1.06 5.68 -2.34
CA TYR A 27 1.09 7.13 -2.41
C TYR A 27 0.97 7.63 -3.85
N SER A 28 1.65 6.97 -4.80
CA SER A 28 1.56 7.34 -6.23
C SER A 28 0.15 7.19 -6.80
N VAL A 29 -0.63 6.21 -6.33
CA VAL A 29 -2.07 6.07 -6.67
C VAL A 29 -2.90 7.18 -6.03
N ILE A 30 -2.67 7.46 -4.73
CA ILE A 30 -3.41 8.50 -3.99
C ILE A 30 -3.18 9.88 -4.62
N ASP A 31 -1.94 10.20 -4.98
CA ASP A 31 -1.55 11.45 -5.62
C ASP A 31 -2.00 11.54 -7.09
N ASN A 32 -2.68 10.51 -7.62
CA ASN A 32 -3.09 10.38 -9.02
C ASN A 32 -1.91 10.40 -10.02
N ASN A 33 -0.68 10.17 -9.56
CA ASN A 33 0.52 10.07 -10.40
C ASN A 33 0.58 8.73 -11.15
N GLN A 34 -0.08 7.69 -10.64
CA GLN A 34 -0.18 6.38 -11.26
C GLN A 34 -1.63 5.90 -11.29
N ALA A 35 -1.95 5.09 -12.30
CA ALA A 35 -3.26 4.48 -12.43
C ALA A 35 -3.50 3.47 -11.29
N GLY A 36 -4.70 3.56 -10.70
CA GLY A 36 -5.07 2.69 -9.60
C GLY A 36 -6.45 3.00 -9.03
N LYS A 37 -6.84 2.18 -8.06
CA LYS A 37 -8.12 2.24 -7.36
C LYS A 37 -7.91 2.22 -5.86
N VAL A 38 -8.79 2.89 -5.13
CA VAL A 38 -8.82 2.86 -3.67
C VAL A 38 -10.20 2.38 -3.22
N PHE A 39 -10.20 1.29 -2.45
CA PHE A 39 -11.40 0.74 -1.85
C PHE A 39 -11.36 0.89 -0.34
N VAL A 40 -12.51 1.17 0.27
CA VAL A 40 -12.66 1.36 1.71
C VAL A 40 -13.79 0.52 2.29
N ASP A 41 -13.74 0.30 3.59
CA ASP A 41 -14.78 -0.36 4.37
C ASP A 41 -15.95 0.58 4.72
N HIS A 42 -15.65 1.86 4.94
CA HIS A 42 -16.62 2.92 5.22
C HIS A 42 -16.31 4.17 4.42
N SER A 43 -17.34 4.80 3.84
CA SER A 43 -17.15 6.02 3.05
C SER A 43 -16.69 7.20 3.87
N VAL A 44 -17.24 7.41 5.09
CA VAL A 44 -16.98 8.62 5.89
C VAL A 44 -15.64 8.57 6.64
N ASN A 45 -15.46 7.54 7.45
CA ASN A 45 -14.29 7.32 8.29
C ASN A 45 -13.75 5.91 8.06
N PRO A 46 -12.92 5.71 7.03
CA PRO A 46 -12.41 4.39 6.69
C PRO A 46 -11.51 3.86 7.81
N ALA A 47 -11.71 2.61 8.18
CA ALA A 47 -10.88 1.89 9.15
C ALA A 47 -10.03 0.79 8.49
N SER A 48 -10.40 0.39 7.28
CA SER A 48 -9.66 -0.57 6.44
C SER A 48 -9.73 -0.17 4.97
N ILE A 49 -8.63 -0.39 4.26
CA ILE A 49 -8.48 0.01 2.85
C ILE A 49 -7.75 -1.05 2.03
N LEU A 50 -8.11 -1.10 0.74
CA LEU A 50 -7.39 -1.83 -0.29
C LEU A 50 -7.02 -0.86 -1.40
N ILE A 51 -5.72 -0.63 -1.61
CA ILE A 51 -5.19 0.21 -2.69
C ILE A 51 -4.64 -0.70 -3.77
N ILE A 52 -5.09 -0.47 -5.01
CA ILE A 52 -4.72 -1.24 -6.20
C ILE A 52 -3.90 -0.34 -7.12
N HIS A 53 -2.63 -0.68 -7.33
CA HIS A 53 -1.84 -0.12 -8.42
C HIS A 53 -2.04 -0.96 -9.69
N SER A 54 -2.29 -0.33 -10.83
CA SER A 54 -2.62 -1.04 -12.08
C SER A 54 -1.52 -2.00 -12.59
N TYR A 55 -0.29 -1.87 -12.10
CA TYR A 55 0.83 -2.78 -12.41
C TYR A 55 1.00 -3.94 -11.42
N GLY A 56 -0.03 -4.25 -10.61
CA GLY A 56 -0.07 -5.48 -9.80
C GLY A 56 0.51 -5.34 -8.40
N GLN A 57 0.66 -4.14 -7.85
CA GLN A 57 1.08 -3.95 -6.45
C GLN A 57 -0.10 -3.48 -5.61
N TYR A 58 -0.51 -4.27 -4.64
CA TYR A 58 -1.69 -4.01 -3.83
C TYR A 58 -1.32 -3.79 -2.38
N LEU A 59 -2.00 -2.87 -1.70
CA LEU A 59 -1.82 -2.62 -0.27
C LEU A 59 -3.15 -2.84 0.46
N LEU A 60 -3.16 -3.73 1.44
CA LEU A 60 -4.22 -3.91 2.41
C LEU A 60 -3.77 -3.31 3.75
N ALA A 61 -4.49 -2.30 4.23
CA ALA A 61 -4.14 -1.57 5.46
C ALA A 61 -5.36 -1.33 6.35
N GLY A 62 -5.12 -1.06 7.63
CA GLY A 62 -6.15 -0.79 8.63
C GLY A 62 -6.32 -1.91 9.66
N ASN A 63 -7.51 -1.99 10.27
CA ASN A 63 -7.77 -2.91 11.38
C ASN A 63 -8.36 -4.28 10.99
N GLY A 64 -8.92 -4.42 9.78
CA GLY A 64 -9.52 -5.67 9.29
C GLY A 64 -10.81 -6.10 10.01
N GLU A 65 -11.42 -5.26 10.85
CA GLU A 65 -12.56 -5.66 11.69
C GLU A 65 -13.87 -5.77 10.88
N ASN A 66 -13.98 -5.04 9.77
CA ASN A 66 -15.15 -5.12 8.90
C ASN A 66 -15.12 -6.41 8.08
N LYS A 67 -15.79 -7.44 8.59
CA LYS A 67 -15.86 -8.76 7.94
C LYS A 67 -16.35 -8.71 6.49
N ARG A 68 -17.39 -7.91 6.20
CA ARG A 68 -17.93 -7.79 4.84
C ARG A 68 -16.88 -7.21 3.89
N PHE A 69 -16.19 -6.15 4.31
CA PHE A 69 -15.08 -5.59 3.53
C PHE A 69 -13.99 -6.65 3.29
N MET A 70 -13.60 -7.40 4.31
CA MET A 70 -12.59 -8.45 4.16
C MET A 70 -13.05 -9.60 3.25
N ASP A 71 -14.34 -9.93 3.24
CA ASP A 71 -14.94 -10.89 2.32
C ASP A 71 -14.86 -10.40 0.87
N ASP A 72 -15.24 -9.13 0.64
CA ASP A 72 -15.16 -8.51 -0.68
C ASP A 72 -13.71 -8.40 -1.17
N VAL A 73 -12.75 -8.12 -0.28
CA VAL A 73 -11.31 -8.11 -0.61
C VAL A 73 -10.84 -9.49 -1.06
N VAL A 74 -11.23 -10.56 -0.37
CA VAL A 74 -10.84 -11.92 -0.78
C VAL A 74 -11.48 -12.30 -2.10
N GLU A 75 -12.75 -11.98 -2.32
CA GLU A 75 -13.41 -12.22 -3.60
C GLU A 75 -12.70 -11.46 -4.74
N PHE A 76 -12.32 -10.21 -4.50
CA PHE A 76 -11.57 -9.41 -5.46
C PHE A 76 -10.23 -10.05 -5.82
N LEU A 77 -9.46 -10.51 -4.82
CA LEU A 77 -8.13 -11.10 -4.96
C LEU A 77 -8.13 -12.53 -5.56
N MET A 78 -9.27 -13.22 -5.53
CA MET A 78 -9.43 -14.57 -6.09
C MET A 78 -9.92 -14.55 -7.53
N ASN A 79 -10.40 -13.40 -8.01
CA ASN A 79 -10.94 -13.28 -9.35
C ASN A 79 -9.85 -12.81 -10.32
N ASP A 80 -9.34 -13.73 -11.12
CA ASP A 80 -8.27 -13.49 -12.11
C ASP A 80 -8.60 -12.35 -13.09
N GLN A 81 -9.87 -12.03 -13.33
CA GLN A 81 -10.26 -10.92 -14.21
C GLN A 81 -9.97 -9.53 -13.61
N ASN A 82 -9.73 -9.45 -12.31
CA ASN A 82 -9.36 -8.20 -11.63
C ASN A 82 -7.85 -7.90 -11.74
N HIS A 83 -7.07 -8.82 -12.31
CA HIS A 83 -5.62 -8.77 -12.30
C HIS A 83 -5.10 -8.86 -13.74
N SER A 84 -4.02 -8.14 -14.04
CA SER A 84 -3.44 -8.15 -15.39
C SER A 84 -2.72 -9.47 -15.70
N ASN A 85 -2.05 -10.07 -14.71
CA ASN A 85 -1.42 -11.40 -14.79
C ASN A 85 -1.17 -11.99 -13.39
N TYR A 86 -0.69 -11.16 -12.47
CA TYR A 86 -0.41 -11.50 -11.08
C TYR A 86 -0.58 -10.25 -10.22
N TYR A 87 -0.52 -10.43 -8.90
CA TYR A 87 -0.39 -9.33 -7.96
C TYR A 87 0.56 -9.69 -6.82
N ASP A 88 1.22 -8.66 -6.28
CA ASP A 88 1.88 -8.67 -4.99
C ASP A 88 0.98 -7.97 -3.98
N LEU A 89 0.50 -8.70 -2.98
CA LEU A 89 -0.28 -8.12 -1.88
C LEU A 89 0.62 -7.82 -0.68
N PHE A 90 0.63 -6.56 -0.27
CA PHE A 90 1.27 -6.09 0.95
C PHE A 90 0.19 -5.90 2.02
N ALA A 91 0.31 -6.62 3.14
CA ALA A 91 -0.51 -6.39 4.33
C ALA A 91 0.31 -5.58 5.36
N THR A 92 -0.28 -4.52 5.93
CA THR A 92 0.46 -3.64 6.85
C THR A 92 0.66 -4.20 8.25
N THR A 93 -0.11 -5.22 8.64
CA THR A 93 -0.03 -5.87 9.96
C THR A 93 -0.01 -7.39 9.83
N THR A 94 0.53 -8.07 10.84
CA THR A 94 0.54 -9.54 10.90
C THR A 94 -0.88 -10.09 11.04
N GLU A 95 -1.77 -9.37 11.72
CA GLU A 95 -3.18 -9.73 11.88
C GLU A 95 -3.90 -9.74 10.53
N LEU A 96 -3.73 -8.70 9.71
CA LEU A 96 -4.29 -8.66 8.35
C LEU A 96 -3.73 -9.78 7.48
N LEU A 97 -2.42 -10.01 7.55
CA LEU A 97 -1.77 -11.10 6.83
C LEU A 97 -2.35 -12.47 7.24
N PHE A 98 -2.56 -12.69 8.54
CA PHE A 98 -3.14 -13.92 9.05
C PHE A 98 -4.59 -14.11 8.58
N GLN A 99 -5.40 -13.05 8.63
CA GLN A 99 -6.79 -13.09 8.17
C GLN A 99 -6.91 -13.43 6.68
N ILE A 100 -6.02 -12.90 5.83
CA ILE A 100 -6.10 -13.08 4.37
C ILE A 100 -5.40 -14.37 3.90
N SER A 101 -4.27 -14.74 4.48
CA SER A 101 -3.39 -15.81 3.98
C SER A 101 -4.09 -17.18 3.94
N GLY A 102 -4.81 -17.55 5.00
CA GLY A 102 -5.56 -18.81 5.02
C GLY A 102 -6.68 -18.85 3.98
N ARG A 103 -7.26 -17.69 3.67
CA ARG A 103 -8.34 -17.56 2.68
C ARG A 103 -7.83 -17.61 1.25
N LEU A 104 -6.59 -17.22 1.01
CA LEU A 104 -5.92 -17.25 -0.30
C LEU A 104 -5.07 -18.52 -0.49
N ALA A 105 -5.20 -19.52 0.39
CA ALA A 105 -4.41 -20.74 0.35
C ALA A 105 -4.58 -21.48 -0.99
N GLY A 106 -3.46 -21.93 -1.57
CA GLY A 106 -3.44 -22.60 -2.88
C GLY A 106 -3.57 -21.67 -4.09
N ARG A 107 -3.79 -20.37 -3.88
CA ARG A 107 -3.84 -19.34 -4.93
C ARG A 107 -2.76 -18.27 -4.78
N SER A 108 -2.13 -18.20 -3.62
CA SER A 108 -1.04 -17.27 -3.30
C SER A 108 0.13 -18.01 -2.67
N VAL A 109 1.31 -17.39 -2.77
CA VAL A 109 2.53 -17.83 -2.09
C VAL A 109 2.99 -16.70 -1.18
N LEU A 110 3.30 -17.03 0.08
CA LEU A 110 3.83 -16.06 1.01
C LEU A 110 5.28 -15.72 0.64
N LEU A 111 5.56 -14.44 0.42
CA LEU A 111 6.90 -13.93 0.14
C LEU A 111 7.45 -13.16 1.34
N ASN A 112 8.68 -13.48 1.74
CA ASN A 112 9.41 -12.71 2.74
C ASN A 112 10.20 -11.61 2.05
N ARG A 113 10.00 -10.35 2.44
CA ARG A 113 10.76 -9.19 1.93
C ARG A 113 11.60 -8.59 3.05
N SER A 114 12.81 -8.16 2.69
CA SER A 114 13.70 -7.41 3.57
C SER A 114 13.54 -5.91 3.32
N PHE A 115 13.54 -5.13 4.38
CA PHE A 115 13.59 -3.68 4.32
C PHE A 115 14.93 -3.20 4.85
N PHE A 116 15.44 -2.11 4.29
CA PHE A 116 16.74 -1.55 4.65
C PHE A 116 16.54 -0.13 5.16
N THR A 117 17.20 0.20 6.26
CA THR A 117 17.31 1.58 6.74
C THR A 117 18.70 2.11 6.37
N PHE A 118 18.73 3.27 5.73
CA PHE A 118 20.00 3.93 5.43
C PHE A 118 20.64 4.43 6.73
N ASP A 119 21.84 3.95 7.01
CA ASP A 119 22.61 4.32 8.19
C ASP A 119 23.65 5.38 7.80
N LEU A 120 23.26 6.65 7.92
CA LEU A 120 24.12 7.80 7.57
C LEU A 120 25.44 7.79 8.36
N SER A 121 25.48 7.18 9.55
CA SER A 121 26.71 7.11 10.34
C SER A 121 27.79 6.27 9.65
N LYS A 122 27.44 5.33 8.77
CA LYS A 122 28.43 4.53 8.03
C LYS A 122 29.04 5.24 6.83
N PHE A 123 28.59 6.46 6.52
CA PHE A 123 29.00 7.21 5.34
C PHE A 123 29.58 8.58 5.71
N HIS A 124 30.43 8.63 6.75
CA HIS A 124 31.07 9.86 7.24
C HIS A 124 31.86 10.62 6.15
N ASP A 125 32.43 9.91 5.18
CA ASP A 125 33.25 10.49 4.11
C ASP A 125 32.44 11.16 2.99
N LEU A 126 31.12 10.98 2.96
CA LEU A 126 30.23 11.68 2.00
C LEU A 126 29.89 13.12 2.42
N LYS A 127 30.41 13.60 3.56
CA LYS A 127 30.17 14.96 4.08
C LYS A 127 30.92 16.08 3.35
N THR A 128 31.66 15.81 2.29
CA THR A 128 32.19 16.87 1.41
C THR A 128 31.09 17.40 0.50
N ILE A 129 30.23 18.25 1.07
CA ILE A 129 29.31 19.09 0.31
C ILE A 129 30.18 20.03 -0.54
N ASN A 130 30.21 19.79 -1.85
CA ASN A 130 30.54 20.84 -2.81
C ASN A 130 29.51 21.96 -2.62
N THR A 131 29.91 23.05 -1.99
CA THR A 131 29.19 24.31 -1.99
C THR A 131 29.17 24.85 -3.41
N PHE A 132 28.17 24.49 -4.20
CA PHE A 132 27.85 25.25 -5.41
C PHE A 132 27.22 26.58 -4.97
N PRO A 133 27.82 27.73 -5.32
CA PRO A 133 27.21 29.01 -5.01
C PRO A 133 25.92 29.15 -5.81
N ILE A 134 24.81 29.33 -5.09
CA ILE A 134 23.53 29.73 -5.69
C ILE A 134 23.71 31.19 -6.12
N ASN A 135 23.94 31.41 -7.42
CA ASN A 135 23.78 32.73 -8.02
C ASN A 135 22.28 33.01 -8.10
N LEU A 136 21.79 33.87 -7.20
CA LEU A 136 20.46 34.47 -7.29
C LEU A 136 20.49 35.53 -8.41
N TYR A 137 19.67 35.34 -9.43
CA TYR A 137 19.21 36.40 -10.34
C TYR A 137 17.71 36.63 -10.10
#